data_AF-A0A9P8T2G4-F1
#
_entry.id   AF-A0A9P8T2G4-F1
#
_cell.length_a   1.000
_cell.length_b   1.000
_cell.length_c   1.000
_cell.angle_alpha   90.00
_cell.angle_beta   90.00
_cell.angle_gamma   90.00
#
_symmetry.space_group_name_H-M   'P 1'
#
loop_
_entity.id
_entity.type
_entity.pdbx_description
1 polymer ?
#
loop_
_entity_poly.entity_id
_entity_poly.type
_entity_poly.pdbx_seq_one_letter_code
_entity_poly.pdbx_strand_id
1 'polypeptide(L)'
;MFLTVPNDFSNWKKFANIELTDEFESIKINVPKRFKLNFDQVLRGLNDQDPELEEQAQVPEQTVNNDSIVNNITQIWNENPVDHSKLDFMENLQTVNVSLSTFADIWSKLCILVERMEKRELALHQDHQRFSYYLGQFTSNSGNLYGIENMVVSEAQPEESQNMSIINTILKQVMKYFTTTKQLKDDELTSLSSDTLENFRKLQDYLASLHFLIERIGNFKNASEKQIHVLLNRIMKTNERLFQIKIKSDIRGSEVDKLVKLLTESAEELNNLLSYIILVKSTFLTEFRLFQKTKYLVSETFQDWFLEKVKYGELQQDSLQRVFNDLQDMPLK
;
A
#
# COMPACT_ATOMS: atom_id res chain seq x y z
N MET A 1 15.13 18.33 -0.77
CA MET A 1 16.43 18.66 -0.12
C MET A 1 17.10 17.44 0.51
N PHE A 2 16.38 16.43 1.02
CA PHE A 2 16.98 15.23 1.62
C PHE A 2 17.95 14.45 0.71
N LEU A 3 17.62 14.29 -0.58
CA LEU A 3 18.43 13.53 -1.55
C LEU A 3 19.68 14.25 -2.08
N THR A 4 19.87 15.53 -1.75
CA THR A 4 20.93 16.38 -2.32
C THR A 4 21.88 16.94 -1.28
N VAL A 5 21.73 16.56 -0.01
CA VAL A 5 22.56 17.07 1.09
C VAL A 5 23.78 16.15 1.22
N PRO A 6 25.01 16.65 0.96
CA PRO A 6 26.23 15.82 1.01
C PRO A 6 26.70 15.53 2.43
N ASN A 7 26.11 16.18 3.44
CA ASN A 7 26.65 16.26 4.80
C ASN A 7 25.78 15.53 5.83
N ASP A 8 26.48 15.08 6.88
CA ASP A 8 25.95 14.33 8.02
C ASP A 8 24.72 15.00 8.67
N PHE A 9 23.80 14.17 9.18
CA PHE A 9 22.45 14.54 9.61
C PHE A 9 22.42 15.72 10.59
N SER A 10 23.45 15.83 11.44
CA SER A 10 23.61 16.90 12.43
C SER A 10 23.73 18.30 11.81
N ASN A 11 24.31 18.41 10.61
CA ASN A 11 24.41 19.69 9.92
C ASN A 11 23.14 20.00 9.12
N TRP A 12 22.50 18.99 8.53
CA TRP A 12 21.18 19.16 7.91
C TRP A 12 20.17 19.74 8.90
N LYS A 13 20.11 19.18 10.13
CA LYS A 13 19.20 19.63 11.19
C LYS A 13 19.35 21.11 11.54
N LYS A 14 20.55 21.68 11.44
CA LYS A 14 20.81 23.10 11.76
C LYS A 14 20.20 24.07 10.74
N PHE A 15 20.03 23.62 9.50
CA PHE A 15 19.45 24.43 8.42
C PHE A 15 18.04 23.96 8.01
N ALA A 16 17.61 22.79 8.47
CA ALA A 16 16.26 22.27 8.29
C ALA A 16 15.30 23.07 9.18
N ASN A 17 14.95 24.27 8.74
CA ASN A 17 13.91 25.10 9.33
C ASN A 17 12.53 24.58 8.91
N ILE A 18 12.15 23.40 9.41
CA ILE A 18 10.87 22.74 9.10
C ILE A 18 9.94 22.95 10.28
N GLU A 19 9.03 23.90 10.15
CA GLU A 19 7.88 24.04 11.05
C GLU A 19 6.74 23.16 10.54
N LEU A 20 6.25 22.25 11.39
CA LEU A 20 5.16 21.33 11.07
C LEU A 20 3.77 21.93 11.35
N THR A 21 3.72 23.16 11.85
CA THR A 21 2.48 23.87 12.20
C THR A 21 1.82 24.56 11.01
N ASP A 22 2.57 24.85 9.95
CA ASP A 22 2.10 25.66 8.81
C ASP A 22 1.49 24.79 7.68
N GLU A 23 0.89 23.65 8.05
CA GLU A 23 0.41 22.67 7.07
C GLU A 23 -0.76 23.26 6.25
N PHE A 24 -0.47 23.64 5.01
CA PHE A 24 -1.42 24.17 4.02
C PHE A 24 -2.05 25.56 4.32
N GLU A 25 -1.46 26.39 5.19
CA GLU A 25 -1.99 27.74 5.49
C GLU A 25 -2.12 28.64 4.25
N SER A 26 -1.31 28.41 3.21
CA SER A 26 -1.34 29.15 1.95
C SER A 26 -2.41 28.65 0.96
N ILE A 27 -3.03 27.49 1.20
CA ILE A 27 -4.05 26.91 0.31
C ILE A 27 -5.44 27.35 0.76
N LYS A 28 -5.95 28.42 0.17
CA LYS A 28 -7.34 28.84 0.37
C LYS A 28 -8.28 28.07 -0.55
N ILE A 29 -9.00 27.10 0.01
CA ILE A 29 -10.13 26.46 -0.68
C ILE A 29 -11.38 27.30 -0.44
N ASN A 30 -12.06 27.69 -1.52
CA ASN A 30 -13.33 28.39 -1.38
C ASN A 30 -14.41 27.42 -0.90
N VAL A 31 -14.88 27.60 0.33
CA VAL A 31 -15.99 26.82 0.88
C VAL A 31 -17.23 27.01 -0.02
N PRO A 32 -17.81 25.93 -0.54
CA PRO A 32 -19.04 26.01 -1.34
C PRO A 32 -20.19 26.69 -0.59
N LYS A 33 -21.05 27.41 -1.33
CA LYS A 33 -22.21 28.13 -0.76
C LYS A 33 -23.12 27.24 0.10
N ARG A 34 -23.23 25.94 -0.22
CA ARG A 34 -24.06 24.96 0.53
C ARG A 34 -23.63 24.75 1.99
N PHE A 35 -22.44 25.19 2.36
CA PHE A 35 -21.90 25.13 3.72
C PHE A 35 -21.78 26.52 4.38
N LYS A 36 -22.13 27.61 3.69
CA LYS A 36 -22.03 28.97 4.24
C LYS A 36 -23.32 29.32 4.97
N LEU A 37 -23.24 29.43 6.29
CA LEU A 37 -24.33 29.89 7.14
C LEU A 37 -24.71 31.34 6.81
N ASN A 38 -26.01 31.65 6.81
CA ASN A 38 -26.50 33.00 6.61
C ASN A 38 -26.73 33.68 7.96
N PHE A 39 -26.13 34.86 8.15
CA PHE A 39 -26.28 35.70 9.35
C PHE A 39 -26.81 37.10 9.03
N ASP A 40 -27.23 37.37 7.79
CA ASP A 40 -27.55 38.71 7.29
C ASP A 40 -28.66 39.37 8.14
N GLN A 41 -29.68 38.60 8.53
CA GLN A 41 -30.79 39.12 9.35
C GLN A 41 -30.32 39.69 10.70
N VAL A 42 -29.33 39.03 11.31
CA VAL A 42 -28.83 39.39 12.64
C VAL A 42 -27.79 40.50 12.54
N LEU A 43 -26.94 40.47 11.50
CA LEU A 43 -25.88 41.45 11.27
C LEU A 43 -26.35 42.76 10.59
N ARG A 44 -27.51 42.77 9.93
CA ARG A 44 -28.05 43.97 9.26
C ARG A 44 -28.28 45.13 10.23
N GLY A 45 -27.76 46.31 9.89
CA GLY A 45 -27.86 47.53 10.69
C GLY A 45 -26.78 47.67 11.78
N LEU A 46 -25.77 46.80 11.81
CA LEU A 46 -24.61 46.87 12.72
C LEU A 46 -23.32 47.33 12.03
N ASN A 47 -23.31 47.46 10.70
CA ASN A 47 -22.19 48.00 9.94
C ASN A 47 -22.42 49.50 9.66
N ASP A 48 -21.49 50.35 10.09
CA ASP A 48 -21.52 51.81 9.86
C ASP A 48 -21.42 52.24 8.37
N GLN A 49 -21.40 51.28 7.43
CA GLN A 49 -21.28 51.50 5.98
C GLN A 49 -22.59 51.32 5.20
N ASP A 50 -23.74 51.13 5.87
CA ASP A 50 -25.05 51.15 5.21
C ASP A 50 -25.70 52.54 5.40
N PRO A 51 -25.44 53.54 4.51
CA PRO A 51 -26.22 54.76 4.52
C PRO A 51 -27.64 54.44 4.04
N GLU A 52 -28.62 54.80 4.85
CA GLU A 52 -30.01 55.07 4.44
C GLU A 52 -30.67 54.02 3.53
N LEU A 53 -31.08 52.88 4.11
CA LEU A 53 -32.14 52.05 3.55
C LEU A 53 -33.28 51.89 4.57
N GLU A 54 -33.64 53.00 5.23
CA GLU A 54 -34.94 53.17 5.88
C GLU A 54 -35.86 53.89 4.90
N GLU A 55 -36.40 53.17 3.92
CA GLU A 55 -37.66 53.45 3.22
C GLU A 55 -37.65 52.74 1.87
N GLN A 56 -38.12 51.49 1.85
CA GLN A 56 -39.04 50.95 0.83
C GLN A 56 -39.19 49.44 1.00
N ALA A 57 -40.39 49.07 1.47
CA ALA A 57 -41.16 47.86 1.21
C ALA A 57 -40.44 46.54 0.82
N GLN A 58 -40.64 45.56 1.71
CA GLN A 58 -40.93 44.15 1.43
C GLN A 58 -39.88 43.36 0.63
N VAL A 59 -38.86 42.86 1.35
CA VAL A 59 -38.02 41.78 0.84
C VAL A 59 -38.72 40.44 1.13
N PRO A 60 -38.84 39.52 0.15
CA PRO A 60 -39.48 38.23 0.36
C PRO A 60 -38.80 37.46 1.48
N GLU A 61 -39.58 36.82 2.35
CA GLU A 61 -39.16 35.78 3.27
C GLU A 61 -38.59 34.58 2.50
N GLN A 62 -37.38 34.70 1.96
CA GLN A 62 -36.53 33.55 1.72
C GLN A 62 -35.52 33.53 2.85
N THR A 63 -36.00 33.14 4.03
CA THR A 63 -35.15 32.62 5.09
C THR A 63 -34.37 31.46 4.48
N VAL A 64 -33.11 31.71 4.10
CA VAL A 64 -32.17 30.62 3.81
C VAL A 64 -32.11 29.83 5.11
N ASN A 65 -32.80 28.68 5.12
CA ASN A 65 -32.97 27.93 6.35
C ASN A 65 -31.61 27.34 6.72
N ASN A 66 -30.98 27.91 7.75
CA ASN A 66 -29.71 27.44 8.29
C ASN A 66 -29.79 25.96 8.69
N ASP A 67 -30.97 25.40 8.96
CA ASP A 67 -31.16 23.97 9.23
C ASP A 67 -30.66 23.08 8.08
N SER A 68 -30.93 23.47 6.82
CA SER A 68 -30.47 22.71 5.65
C SER A 68 -28.96 22.80 5.50
N ILE A 69 -28.38 23.97 5.75
CA ILE A 69 -26.92 24.19 5.70
C ILE A 69 -26.23 23.40 6.82
N VAL A 70 -26.79 23.43 8.03
CA VAL A 70 -26.31 22.65 9.17
C VAL A 70 -26.32 21.15 8.84
N ASN A 71 -27.39 20.65 8.23
CA ASN A 71 -27.46 19.26 7.78
C ASN A 71 -26.38 18.93 6.73
N ASN A 72 -26.13 19.83 5.76
CA ASN A 72 -25.04 19.62 4.80
C ASN A 72 -23.68 19.58 5.51
N ILE A 73 -23.43 20.49 6.45
CA ILE A 73 -22.18 20.55 7.22
C ILE A 73 -21.96 19.28 8.04
N THR A 74 -23.00 18.76 8.71
CA THR A 74 -22.86 17.51 9.48
C THR A 74 -22.63 16.29 8.59
N GLN A 75 -23.13 16.30 7.35
CA GLN A 75 -22.93 15.24 6.37
C GLN A 75 -21.64 15.38 5.55
N ILE A 76 -20.81 16.41 5.80
CA ILE A 76 -19.63 16.71 4.96
C ILE A 76 -18.70 15.50 4.78
N TRP A 77 -18.55 14.65 5.79
CA TRP A 77 -17.71 13.46 5.69
C TRP A 77 -18.30 12.39 4.78
N ASN A 78 -19.62 12.24 4.73
CA ASN A 78 -20.27 11.26 3.87
C ASN A 78 -20.29 11.72 2.41
N GLU A 79 -20.23 13.04 2.17
CA GLU A 79 -20.27 13.62 0.84
C GLU A 79 -19.08 13.21 -0.04
N ASN A 80 -19.38 12.68 -1.23
CA ASN A 80 -18.39 12.29 -2.22
C ASN A 80 -17.63 13.50 -2.76
N PRO A 81 -16.28 13.51 -2.77
CA PRO A 81 -15.52 14.69 -3.17
C PRO A 81 -15.56 15.01 -4.68
N VAL A 82 -16.10 14.11 -5.51
CA VAL A 82 -16.27 14.32 -6.96
C VAL A 82 -17.73 14.62 -7.29
N ASP A 83 -18.66 13.85 -6.74
CA ASP A 83 -20.10 13.97 -6.97
C ASP A 83 -20.82 14.28 -5.66
N HIS A 84 -20.87 15.57 -5.30
CA HIS A 84 -21.40 16.05 -4.02
C HIS A 84 -22.86 15.65 -3.73
N SER A 85 -23.59 15.14 -4.73
CA SER A 85 -24.95 14.63 -4.53
C SER A 85 -24.99 13.27 -3.81
N LYS A 86 -23.88 12.54 -3.82
CA LYS A 86 -23.75 11.22 -3.19
C LYS A 86 -23.14 11.33 -1.81
N LEU A 87 -23.72 10.57 -0.87
CA LEU A 87 -23.28 10.47 0.52
C LEU A 87 -22.62 9.12 0.81
N ASP A 88 -21.72 8.69 -0.07
CA ASP A 88 -21.13 7.34 -0.07
C ASP A 88 -19.63 7.32 0.30
N PHE A 89 -18.99 8.46 0.57
CA PHE A 89 -17.53 8.52 0.74
C PHE A 89 -17.04 7.65 1.90
N MET A 90 -17.64 7.78 3.08
CA MET A 90 -17.23 7.01 4.26
C MET A 90 -17.53 5.51 4.12
N GLU A 91 -18.65 5.16 3.48
CA GLU A 91 -19.00 3.76 3.20
C GLU A 91 -18.00 3.13 2.22
N ASN A 92 -17.66 3.85 1.15
CA ASN A 92 -16.65 3.46 0.19
C ASN A 92 -15.27 3.32 0.86
N LEU A 93 -14.89 4.28 1.71
CA LEU A 93 -13.63 4.23 2.45
C LEU A 93 -13.54 3.02 3.38
N GLN A 94 -14.64 2.70 4.07
CA GLN A 94 -14.72 1.52 4.93
C GLN A 94 -14.64 0.22 4.12
N THR A 95 -15.31 0.16 2.98
CA THR A 95 -15.27 -1.00 2.07
C THR A 95 -13.85 -1.22 1.54
N VAL A 96 -13.17 -0.13 1.14
CA VAL A 96 -11.76 -0.15 0.73
C VAL A 96 -10.88 -0.63 1.88
N ASN A 97 -11.09 -0.16 3.12
CA ASN A 97 -10.28 -0.57 4.27
C ASN A 97 -10.38 -2.08 4.58
N VAL A 98 -11.61 -2.62 4.58
CA VAL A 98 -11.86 -4.04 4.81
C VAL A 98 -11.24 -4.89 3.71
N SER A 99 -11.40 -4.46 2.45
CA SER A 99 -10.85 -5.14 1.29
C SER A 99 -9.33 -5.08 1.28
N LEU A 100 -8.74 -3.93 1.61
CA LEU A 100 -7.29 -3.73 1.73
C LEU A 100 -6.70 -4.64 2.80
N SER A 101 -7.33 -4.72 3.97
CA SER A 101 -6.86 -5.57 5.08
C SER A 101 -6.89 -7.05 4.68
N THR A 102 -7.96 -7.49 4.03
CA THR A 102 -8.10 -8.86 3.52
C THR A 102 -7.06 -9.15 2.44
N PHE A 103 -6.87 -8.21 1.50
CA PHE A 103 -5.91 -8.35 0.42
C PHE A 103 -4.47 -8.39 0.93
N ALA A 104 -4.11 -7.56 1.92
CA ALA A 104 -2.79 -7.55 2.54
C ALA A 104 -2.49 -8.85 3.29
N ASP A 105 -3.45 -9.41 4.01
CA ASP A 105 -3.30 -10.70 4.68
C ASP A 105 -3.06 -11.84 3.68
N ILE A 106 -3.86 -11.89 2.60
CA ILE A 106 -3.68 -12.89 1.54
C ILE A 106 -2.32 -12.72 0.85
N TRP A 107 -1.94 -11.49 0.50
CA TRP A 107 -0.67 -11.21 -0.15
C TRP A 107 0.52 -11.61 0.72
N SER A 108 0.49 -11.31 2.02
CA SER A 108 1.50 -11.74 2.99
C SER A 108 1.65 -13.26 3.02
N LYS A 109 0.54 -14.00 3.05
CA LYS A 109 0.54 -15.46 2.98
C LYS A 109 1.13 -15.99 1.68
N LEU A 110 0.83 -15.35 0.54
CA LEU A 110 1.42 -15.71 -0.75
C LEU A 110 2.93 -15.49 -0.76
N CYS A 111 3.42 -14.35 -0.26
CA CYS A 111 4.85 -14.07 -0.16
C CYS A 111 5.58 -15.15 0.66
N ILE A 112 5.00 -15.52 1.83
CA ILE A 112 5.55 -16.59 2.67
C ILE A 112 5.58 -17.93 1.93
N LEU A 113 4.54 -18.25 1.17
CA LEU A 113 4.48 -19.48 0.39
C LEU A 113 5.55 -19.52 -0.70
N VAL A 114 5.74 -18.42 -1.44
CA VAL A 114 6.79 -18.31 -2.46
C VAL A 114 8.17 -18.51 -1.83
N GLU A 115 8.50 -17.79 -0.76
CA GLU A 115 9.79 -17.97 -0.06
C GLU A 115 9.99 -19.42 0.44
N ARG A 116 8.91 -20.05 0.92
CA ARG A 116 8.95 -21.44 1.41
C ARG A 116 9.13 -22.43 0.26
N MET A 117 8.54 -22.20 -0.90
CA MET A 117 8.74 -23.01 -2.10
C MET A 117 10.21 -22.96 -2.54
N GLU A 118 10.78 -21.76 -2.65
CA GLU A 118 12.19 -21.61 -3.05
C GLU A 118 13.15 -22.27 -2.06
N LYS A 119 12.92 -22.13 -0.75
CA LYS A 119 13.73 -22.80 0.29
C LYS A 119 13.66 -24.32 0.20
N ARG A 120 12.49 -24.88 -0.10
CA ARG A 120 12.30 -26.34 -0.26
C ARG A 120 13.00 -26.86 -1.50
N GLU A 121 12.87 -26.15 -2.61
CA GLU A 121 13.58 -26.50 -3.83
C GLU A 121 15.09 -26.45 -3.59
N LEU A 122 15.60 -25.42 -2.93
CA LEU A 122 17.03 -25.35 -2.58
C LEU A 122 17.48 -26.56 -1.74
N ALA A 123 16.70 -26.96 -0.74
CA ALA A 123 17.00 -28.14 0.09
C ALA A 123 17.04 -29.44 -0.74
N LEU A 124 16.09 -29.64 -1.66
CA LEU A 124 16.11 -30.78 -2.59
C LEU A 124 17.40 -30.82 -3.42
N HIS A 125 17.86 -29.67 -3.90
CA HIS A 125 19.08 -29.57 -4.70
C HIS A 125 20.35 -29.77 -3.86
N GLN A 126 20.33 -29.47 -2.56
CA GLN A 126 21.40 -29.88 -1.64
C GLN A 126 21.48 -31.41 -1.52
N ASP A 127 20.34 -32.09 -1.50
CA ASP A 127 20.31 -33.57 -1.49
C ASP A 127 20.78 -34.16 -2.83
N HIS A 128 20.52 -33.51 -3.97
CA HIS A 128 21.14 -33.88 -5.25
C HIS A 128 22.68 -33.87 -5.18
N GLN A 129 23.28 -32.84 -4.56
CA GLN A 129 24.73 -32.79 -4.38
C GLN A 129 25.23 -33.93 -3.49
N ARG A 130 24.52 -34.27 -2.41
CA ARG A 130 24.86 -35.40 -1.54
C ARG A 130 24.76 -36.73 -2.27
N PHE A 131 23.73 -36.91 -3.08
CA PHE A 131 23.55 -38.09 -3.92
C PHE A 131 24.73 -38.25 -4.88
N SER A 132 25.12 -37.17 -5.58
CA SER A 132 26.28 -37.16 -6.47
C SER A 132 27.56 -37.58 -5.74
N TYR A 133 27.78 -37.07 -4.52
CA TYR A 133 28.92 -37.45 -3.70
C TYR A 133 28.95 -38.95 -3.37
N TYR A 134 27.84 -39.52 -2.88
CA TYR A 134 27.78 -40.95 -2.55
C TYR A 134 27.90 -41.84 -3.77
N LEU A 135 27.32 -41.44 -4.90
CA LEU A 135 27.47 -42.17 -6.16
C LEU A 135 28.93 -42.14 -6.65
N GLY A 136 29.67 -41.07 -6.40
CA GLY A 136 31.12 -41.01 -6.63
C GLY A 136 31.91 -42.01 -5.80
N GLN A 137 31.56 -42.18 -4.52
CA GLN A 137 32.16 -43.19 -3.65
C GLN A 137 31.82 -44.61 -4.12
N PHE A 138 30.55 -44.84 -4.48
CA PHE A 138 30.08 -46.11 -5.00
C PHE A 138 30.84 -46.52 -6.28
N THR A 139 30.90 -45.63 -7.27
CA THR A 139 31.59 -45.89 -8.54
C THR A 139 33.08 -46.15 -8.32
N SER A 140 33.74 -45.41 -7.41
CA SER A 140 35.15 -45.62 -7.08
C SER A 140 35.42 -46.96 -6.39
N ASN A 141 34.49 -47.46 -5.57
CA ASN A 141 34.64 -48.74 -4.88
C ASN A 141 34.17 -49.95 -5.70
N SER A 142 33.33 -49.73 -6.71
CA SER A 142 32.77 -50.81 -7.54
C SER A 142 33.83 -51.68 -8.21
N GLY A 143 34.95 -51.10 -8.66
CA GLY A 143 36.06 -51.83 -9.25
C GLY A 143 36.75 -52.79 -8.28
N ASN A 144 36.80 -52.44 -6.99
CA ASN A 144 37.35 -53.33 -5.96
C ASN A 144 36.44 -54.52 -5.67
N LEU A 145 35.12 -54.35 -5.82
CA LEU A 145 34.14 -55.40 -5.53
C LEU A 145 33.95 -56.35 -6.72
N TYR A 146 33.79 -55.78 -7.92
CA TYR A 146 33.46 -56.53 -9.13
C TYR A 146 34.68 -56.84 -10.01
N GLY A 147 35.83 -56.20 -9.80
CA GLY A 147 37.05 -56.39 -10.59
C GLY A 147 37.99 -57.48 -10.08
N ILE A 148 37.57 -58.32 -9.14
CA ILE A 148 38.37 -59.44 -8.62
C ILE A 148 38.23 -60.65 -9.57
N GLU A 149 38.88 -60.57 -10.73
CA GLU A 149 38.83 -61.57 -11.80
C GLU A 149 39.30 -62.97 -11.34
N ASN A 150 40.19 -63.03 -10.35
CA ASN A 150 40.76 -64.29 -9.83
C ASN A 150 39.83 -65.06 -8.87
N MET A 151 38.71 -64.49 -8.42
CA MET A 151 37.71 -65.17 -7.58
C MET A 151 36.50 -65.69 -8.37
N VAL A 152 36.38 -65.32 -9.65
CA VAL A 152 35.32 -65.79 -10.54
C VAL A 152 35.87 -66.98 -11.34
N VAL A 153 35.54 -68.20 -10.91
CA VAL A 153 35.95 -69.43 -11.59
C VAL A 153 35.12 -69.60 -12.86
N SER A 154 35.62 -69.12 -13.98
CA SER A 154 35.39 -69.63 -15.35
C SER A 154 36.09 -68.71 -16.32
N GLU A 155 36.14 -69.14 -17.58
CA GLU A 155 36.40 -68.34 -18.78
C GLU A 155 35.39 -67.17 -18.92
N ALA A 156 35.28 -66.33 -17.88
CA ALA A 156 34.43 -65.15 -17.85
C ALA A 156 34.97 -64.20 -18.91
N GLN A 157 34.14 -64.02 -19.93
CA GLN A 157 34.47 -63.33 -21.16
C GLN A 157 34.94 -61.90 -20.83
N PRO A 158 35.90 -61.34 -21.60
CA PRO A 158 36.35 -59.95 -21.48
C PRO A 158 35.21 -58.92 -21.43
N GLU A 159 34.03 -59.30 -21.91
CA GLU A 159 32.79 -58.53 -21.95
C GLU A 159 32.27 -58.12 -20.55
N GLU A 160 32.37 -58.97 -19.52
CA GLU A 160 31.82 -58.64 -18.19
C GLU A 160 32.64 -57.57 -17.44
N SER A 161 33.96 -57.61 -17.59
CA SER A 161 34.87 -56.57 -17.07
C SER A 161 34.65 -55.23 -17.80
N GLN A 162 34.39 -55.28 -19.11
CA GLN A 162 34.05 -54.10 -19.92
C GLN A 162 32.68 -53.52 -19.53
N ASN A 163 31.68 -54.35 -19.25
CA ASN A 163 30.34 -53.90 -18.81
C ASN A 163 30.41 -53.02 -17.56
N MET A 164 31.21 -53.41 -16.55
CA MET A 164 31.36 -52.60 -15.33
C MET A 164 32.02 -51.23 -15.61
N SER A 165 32.96 -51.16 -16.55
CA SER A 165 33.57 -49.90 -16.98
C SER A 165 32.55 -48.98 -17.66
N ILE A 166 31.68 -49.53 -18.51
CA ILE A 166 30.59 -48.80 -19.17
C ILE A 166 29.59 -48.30 -18.13
N ILE A 167 29.13 -49.18 -17.22
CA ILE A 167 28.23 -48.82 -16.12
C ILE A 167 28.81 -47.65 -15.30
N ASN A 168 30.08 -47.74 -14.89
CA ASN A 168 30.72 -46.66 -14.12
C ASN A 168 30.83 -45.35 -14.90
N THR A 169 31.05 -45.40 -16.21
CA THR A 169 31.10 -44.22 -17.06
C THR A 169 29.74 -43.53 -17.15
N ILE A 170 28.66 -44.30 -17.31
CA ILE A 170 27.29 -43.78 -17.33
C ILE A 170 26.87 -43.26 -15.95
N LEU A 171 27.22 -43.96 -14.86
CA LEU A 171 26.97 -43.48 -13.50
C LEU A 171 27.68 -42.14 -13.21
N LYS A 172 28.86 -41.88 -13.80
CA LYS A 172 29.49 -40.56 -13.74
C LYS A 172 28.69 -39.48 -14.48
N GLN A 173 27.96 -39.82 -15.55
CA GLN A 173 27.01 -38.87 -16.17
C GLN A 173 25.82 -38.60 -15.25
N VAL A 174 25.31 -39.61 -14.54
CA VAL A 174 24.29 -39.41 -13.49
C VAL A 174 24.78 -38.48 -12.38
N MET A 175 26.03 -38.64 -11.92
CA MET A 175 26.64 -37.70 -10.97
C MET A 175 26.69 -36.27 -11.52
N LYS A 176 27.12 -36.11 -12.78
CA LYS A 176 27.20 -34.82 -13.45
C LYS A 176 25.83 -34.16 -13.57
N TYR A 177 24.78 -34.91 -13.87
CA TYR A 177 23.40 -34.43 -13.87
C TYR A 177 23.03 -33.80 -12.52
N PHE A 178 23.15 -34.55 -11.42
CA PHE A 178 22.78 -34.04 -10.09
C PHE A 178 23.61 -32.81 -9.66
N THR A 179 24.89 -32.78 -10.03
CA THR A 179 25.77 -31.62 -9.77
C THR A 179 25.32 -30.41 -10.59
N THR A 180 24.97 -30.60 -11.85
CA THR A 180 24.48 -29.55 -12.77
C THR A 180 23.14 -29.00 -12.30
N THR A 181 22.18 -29.85 -11.94
CA THR A 181 20.87 -29.43 -11.44
C THR A 181 21.01 -28.58 -10.17
N LYS A 182 21.93 -28.94 -9.26
CA LYS A 182 22.22 -28.12 -8.08
C LYS A 182 22.78 -26.75 -8.46
N GLN A 183 23.74 -26.70 -9.38
CA GLN A 183 24.31 -25.44 -9.86
C GLN A 183 23.24 -24.54 -10.49
N LEU A 184 22.40 -25.10 -11.38
CA LEU A 184 21.30 -24.38 -12.00
C LEU A 184 20.34 -23.78 -10.96
N LYS A 185 20.07 -24.48 -9.85
CA LYS A 185 19.22 -23.95 -8.78
C LYS A 185 19.87 -22.81 -8.01
N ASP A 186 21.18 -22.88 -7.77
CA ASP A 186 21.92 -21.77 -7.13
C ASP A 186 21.90 -20.51 -8.03
N ASP A 187 22.07 -20.70 -9.33
CA ASP A 187 22.01 -19.62 -10.33
C ASP A 187 20.60 -19.01 -10.41
N GLU A 188 19.55 -19.84 -10.41
CA GLU A 188 18.14 -19.41 -10.35
C GLU A 188 17.86 -18.56 -9.11
N LEU A 189 18.27 -19.03 -7.93
CA LEU A 189 18.04 -18.32 -6.68
C LEU A 189 18.76 -16.96 -6.66
N THR A 190 19.98 -16.91 -7.19
CA THR A 190 20.74 -15.67 -7.31
C THR A 190 19.99 -14.67 -8.20
N SER A 191 19.50 -15.11 -9.36
CA SER A 191 18.69 -14.31 -10.28
C SER A 191 17.42 -13.77 -9.60
N LEU A 192 16.65 -14.65 -8.96
CA LEU A 192 15.38 -14.34 -8.30
C LEU A 192 15.52 -13.36 -7.12
N SER A 193 16.64 -13.44 -6.40
CA SER A 193 16.88 -12.66 -5.18
C SER A 193 17.11 -11.17 -5.41
N SER A 194 17.51 -10.77 -6.62
CA SER A 194 17.89 -9.38 -6.90
C SER A 194 16.70 -8.46 -7.20
N ASP A 195 15.71 -8.92 -7.98
CA ASP A 195 14.61 -8.07 -8.45
C ASP A 195 13.22 -8.63 -8.15
N THR A 196 13.02 -9.94 -8.33
CA THR A 196 11.68 -10.55 -8.28
C THR A 196 11.12 -10.61 -6.85
N LEU A 197 11.90 -11.10 -5.87
CA LEU A 197 11.45 -11.15 -4.48
C LEU A 197 11.31 -9.75 -3.86
N GLU A 198 12.07 -8.77 -4.35
CA GLU A 198 11.92 -7.38 -3.95
C GLU A 198 10.56 -6.83 -4.40
N ASN A 199 10.12 -7.14 -5.62
CA ASN A 199 8.83 -6.71 -6.15
C ASN A 199 7.64 -7.27 -5.34
N PHE A 200 7.73 -8.50 -4.81
CA PHE A 200 6.75 -9.04 -3.86
C PHE A 200 6.62 -8.18 -2.59
N ARG A 201 7.75 -7.70 -2.06
CA ARG A 201 7.80 -6.87 -0.85
C ARG A 201 7.36 -5.43 -1.12
N LYS A 202 7.71 -4.85 -2.28
CA LYS A 202 7.26 -3.50 -2.69
C LYS A 202 5.74 -3.37 -2.63
N LEU A 203 4.99 -4.34 -3.14
CA LEU A 203 3.53 -4.29 -3.05
C LEU A 203 3.06 -4.29 -1.59
N GLN A 204 3.67 -5.10 -0.72
CA GLN A 204 3.34 -5.14 0.70
C GLN A 204 3.50 -3.77 1.38
N ASP A 205 4.57 -3.03 1.06
CA ASP A 205 4.80 -1.68 1.58
C ASP A 205 3.74 -0.69 1.11
N TYR A 206 3.31 -0.76 -0.16
CA TYR A 206 2.20 0.07 -0.66
C TYR A 206 0.87 -0.23 0.05
N LEU A 207 0.57 -1.51 0.31
CA LEU A 207 -0.64 -1.90 1.05
C LEU A 207 -0.63 -1.35 2.47
N ALA A 208 0.51 -1.46 3.16
CA ALA A 208 0.69 -0.91 4.51
C ALA A 208 0.56 0.62 4.52
N SER A 209 1.17 1.30 3.54
CA SER A 209 1.11 2.76 3.40
C SER A 209 -0.33 3.26 3.27
N LEU A 210 -1.14 2.65 2.39
CA LEU A 210 -2.54 3.01 2.24
C LEU A 210 -3.35 2.72 3.51
N HIS A 211 -3.05 1.63 4.22
CA HIS A 211 -3.74 1.29 5.47
C HIS A 211 -3.53 2.38 6.53
N PHE A 212 -2.27 2.80 6.74
CA PHE A 212 -1.95 3.90 7.67
C PHE A 212 -2.57 5.24 7.23
N LEU A 213 -2.68 5.50 5.93
CA LEU A 213 -3.36 6.69 5.43
C LEU A 213 -4.86 6.67 5.78
N ILE A 214 -5.54 5.55 5.60
CA ILE A 214 -6.96 5.39 5.94
C ILE A 214 -7.17 5.56 7.46
N GLU A 215 -6.29 4.98 8.28
CA GLU A 215 -6.33 5.13 9.74
C GLU A 215 -6.18 6.61 10.16
N ARG A 216 -5.23 7.32 9.57
CA ARG A 216 -5.03 8.77 9.80
C ARG A 216 -6.27 9.58 9.42
N ILE A 217 -6.91 9.25 8.31
CA ILE A 217 -8.18 9.89 7.90
C ILE A 217 -9.29 9.60 8.90
N GLY A 218 -9.41 8.35 9.38
CA GLY A 218 -10.38 7.98 10.41
C GLY A 218 -10.20 8.79 11.70
N ASN A 219 -8.96 8.96 12.14
CA ASN A 219 -8.63 9.77 13.32
C ASN A 219 -8.98 11.26 13.11
N PHE A 220 -8.61 11.83 11.96
CA PHE A 220 -8.93 13.21 11.62
C PHE A 220 -10.45 13.44 11.48
N LYS A 221 -11.18 12.48 10.89
CA LYS A 221 -12.65 12.49 10.81
C LYS A 221 -13.28 12.58 12.19
N ASN A 222 -12.87 11.72 13.11
CA ASN A 222 -13.40 11.71 14.48
C ASN A 222 -13.10 13.01 15.25
N ALA A 223 -11.92 13.60 15.05
CA ALA A 223 -11.55 14.87 15.68
C ALA A 223 -12.35 16.05 15.10
N SER A 224 -12.39 16.15 13.78
CA SER A 224 -13.05 17.24 13.07
C SER A 224 -14.58 17.23 13.23
N GLU A 225 -15.23 16.06 13.28
CA GLU A 225 -16.68 15.94 13.50
C GLU A 225 -17.08 16.47 14.89
N LYS A 226 -16.30 16.13 15.93
CA LYS A 226 -16.49 16.70 17.28
C LYS A 226 -16.35 18.22 17.27
N GLN A 227 -15.35 18.74 16.56
CA GLN A 227 -15.10 20.17 16.45
C GLN A 227 -16.23 20.89 15.69
N ILE A 228 -16.73 20.30 14.59
CA ILE A 228 -17.92 20.79 13.86
C ILE A 228 -19.11 20.92 14.82
N HIS A 229 -19.41 19.89 15.61
CA HIS A 229 -20.53 19.93 16.54
C HIS A 229 -20.37 21.03 17.61
N VAL A 230 -19.16 21.22 18.14
CA VAL A 230 -18.88 22.29 19.11
C VAL A 230 -19.07 23.68 18.48
N LEU A 231 -18.51 23.88 17.28
CA LEU A 231 -18.59 25.16 16.57
C LEU A 231 -20.02 25.50 16.16
N LEU A 232 -20.76 24.56 15.56
CA LEU A 232 -22.16 24.75 15.19
C LEU A 232 -23.02 25.09 16.40
N ASN A 233 -22.90 24.36 17.50
CA ASN A 233 -23.64 24.65 18.73
C ASN A 233 -23.32 26.05 19.29
N ARG A 234 -22.05 26.46 19.24
CA ARG A 234 -21.63 27.81 19.66
C ARG A 234 -22.24 28.87 18.75
N ILE A 235 -22.14 28.70 17.43
CA ILE A 235 -22.67 29.62 16.42
C ILE A 235 -24.19 29.77 16.57
N MET A 236 -24.93 28.66 16.66
CA MET A 236 -26.39 28.69 16.78
C MET A 236 -26.84 29.41 18.06
N LYS A 237 -26.22 29.11 19.21
CA LYS A 237 -26.54 29.79 20.48
C LYS A 237 -26.20 31.27 20.46
N THR A 238 -25.08 31.66 19.87
CA THR A 238 -24.69 33.07 19.72
C THR A 238 -25.65 33.81 18.78
N ASN A 239 -26.03 33.18 17.67
CA ASN A 239 -26.98 33.72 16.70
C ASN A 239 -28.36 33.94 17.33
N GLU A 240 -28.88 32.96 18.08
CA GLU A 240 -30.14 33.07 18.80
C GLU A 240 -30.09 34.19 19.86
N ARG A 241 -29.00 34.28 20.63
CA ARG A 241 -28.81 35.36 21.62
C ARG A 241 -28.79 36.74 20.98
N LEU A 242 -28.08 36.91 19.86
CA LEU A 242 -28.06 38.16 19.11
C LEU A 242 -29.44 38.55 18.61
N PHE A 243 -30.20 37.58 18.07
CA PHE A 243 -31.58 37.80 17.67
C PHE A 243 -32.46 38.27 18.84
N GLN A 244 -32.35 37.63 20.00
CA GLN A 244 -33.10 38.01 21.21
C GLN A 244 -32.73 39.40 21.75
N ILE A 245 -31.46 39.81 21.66
CA ILE A 245 -31.02 41.15 22.09
C ILE A 245 -31.57 42.23 21.16
N LYS A 246 -31.63 41.96 19.84
CA LYS A 246 -32.15 42.91 18.85
C LYS A 246 -33.64 43.21 19.00
N ILE A 247 -34.41 42.28 19.58
CA ILE A 247 -35.84 42.48 19.89
C ILE A 247 -36.05 43.36 21.13
N LYS A 248 -35.04 43.48 22.01
CA LYS A 248 -35.15 44.28 23.24
C LYS A 248 -34.94 45.76 22.94
N SER A 249 -35.65 46.62 23.66
CA SER A 249 -35.62 48.08 23.49
C SER A 249 -34.42 48.79 24.15
N ASP A 250 -33.71 48.12 25.06
CA ASP A 250 -32.55 48.66 25.78
C ASP A 250 -31.31 47.80 25.44
N ILE A 251 -30.54 48.24 24.45
CA ILE A 251 -29.42 47.49 23.87
C ILE A 251 -28.09 48.13 24.29
N ARG A 252 -27.26 47.36 25.00
CA ARG A 252 -25.86 47.78 25.23
C ARG A 252 -25.01 47.40 24.03
N GLY A 253 -24.53 48.39 23.27
CA GLY A 253 -23.67 48.17 22.10
C GLY A 253 -22.44 47.28 22.39
N SER A 254 -21.81 47.46 23.56
CA SER A 254 -20.65 46.65 23.96
C SER A 254 -20.94 45.15 24.17
N GLU A 255 -22.19 44.76 24.39
CA GLU A 255 -22.60 43.35 24.45
C GLU A 255 -22.83 42.78 23.05
N VAL A 256 -23.42 43.59 22.16
CA VAL A 256 -23.63 43.24 20.75
C VAL A 256 -22.29 43.02 20.05
N ASP A 257 -21.34 43.95 20.19
CA ASP A 257 -20.01 43.85 19.56
C ASP A 257 -19.27 42.57 19.97
N LYS A 258 -19.36 42.19 21.25
CA LYS A 258 -18.74 40.95 21.75
C LYS A 258 -19.36 39.71 21.12
N LEU A 259 -20.69 39.68 20.98
CA LEU A 259 -21.40 38.56 20.39
C LEU A 259 -21.18 38.48 18.88
N VAL A 260 -21.15 39.62 18.17
CA VAL A 260 -20.80 39.68 16.74
C VAL A 260 -19.38 39.18 16.54
N LYS A 261 -18.41 39.66 17.32
CA LYS A 261 -17.03 39.19 17.25
C LYS A 261 -16.93 37.67 17.47
N LEU A 262 -17.57 37.16 18.52
CA LEU A 262 -17.59 35.71 18.81
C LEU A 262 -18.24 34.90 17.68
N LEU A 263 -19.32 35.41 17.08
CA LEU A 263 -20.00 34.78 15.95
C LEU A 263 -19.10 34.72 14.72
N THR A 264 -18.48 35.85 14.36
CA THR A 264 -17.57 35.97 13.22
C THR A 264 -16.37 35.05 13.37
N GLU A 265 -15.71 35.07 14.53
CA GLU A 265 -14.56 34.20 14.83
C GLU A 265 -14.96 32.72 14.74
N SER A 266 -16.09 32.33 15.35
CA SER A 266 -16.55 30.93 15.33
C SER A 266 -16.93 30.48 13.91
N ALA A 267 -17.52 31.37 13.10
CA ALA A 267 -17.87 31.08 11.71
C ALA A 267 -16.62 30.96 10.82
N GLU A 268 -15.59 31.77 11.06
CA GLU A 268 -14.30 31.67 10.38
C GLU A 268 -13.57 30.37 10.74
N GLU A 269 -13.51 30.02 12.03
CA GLU A 269 -12.97 28.74 12.50
C GLU A 269 -13.66 27.55 11.83
N LEU A 270 -15.00 27.59 11.73
CA LEU A 270 -15.77 26.56 11.04
C LEU A 270 -15.44 26.50 9.55
N ASN A 271 -15.39 27.64 8.86
CA ASN A 271 -15.05 27.69 7.43
C ASN A 271 -13.65 27.13 7.16
N ASN A 272 -12.68 27.43 8.02
CA ASN A 272 -11.32 26.88 7.92
C ASN A 272 -11.33 25.36 8.09
N LEU A 273 -12.02 24.85 9.12
CA LEU A 273 -12.17 23.42 9.33
C LEU A 273 -12.82 22.70 8.15
N LEU A 274 -13.90 23.26 7.58
CA LEU A 274 -14.57 22.69 6.42
C LEU A 274 -13.66 22.68 5.18
N SER A 275 -12.88 23.75 4.98
CA SER A 275 -11.88 23.84 3.92
C SER A 275 -10.83 22.73 4.05
N TYR A 276 -10.33 22.48 5.26
CA TYR A 276 -9.39 21.40 5.52
C TYR A 276 -9.98 20.01 5.27
N ILE A 277 -11.23 19.76 5.67
CA ILE A 277 -11.91 18.49 5.39
C ILE A 277 -12.01 18.26 3.88
N ILE A 278 -12.42 19.27 3.12
CA ILE A 278 -12.50 19.19 1.65
C ILE A 278 -11.13 18.89 1.06
N LEU A 279 -10.07 19.57 1.53
CA LEU A 279 -8.69 19.34 1.08
C LEU A 279 -8.26 17.90 1.32
N VAL A 280 -8.39 17.41 2.56
CA VAL A 280 -7.97 16.06 2.96
C VAL A 280 -8.67 15.00 2.13
N LYS A 281 -9.99 15.12 1.92
CA LYS A 281 -10.74 14.19 1.07
C LYS A 281 -10.25 14.21 -0.39
N SER A 282 -9.98 15.40 -0.95
CA SER A 282 -9.46 15.54 -2.31
C SER A 282 -8.05 14.95 -2.48
N THR A 283 -7.17 15.20 -1.50
CA THR A 283 -5.82 14.65 -1.47
C THR A 283 -5.85 13.13 -1.35
N PHE A 284 -6.72 12.58 -0.48
CA PHE A 284 -6.92 11.14 -0.39
C PHE A 284 -7.35 10.53 -1.72
N LEU A 285 -8.30 11.13 -2.45
CA LEU A 285 -8.70 10.61 -3.77
C LEU A 285 -7.55 10.61 -4.79
N THR A 286 -6.69 11.63 -4.73
CA THR A 286 -5.52 11.73 -5.59
C THR A 286 -4.53 10.61 -5.26
N GLU A 287 -4.26 10.39 -3.97
CA GLU A 287 -3.38 9.33 -3.49
C GLU A 287 -3.95 7.94 -3.81
N PHE A 288 -5.25 7.74 -3.61
CA PHE A 288 -5.92 6.48 -3.96
C PHE A 288 -5.86 6.21 -5.46
N ARG A 289 -5.98 7.23 -6.32
CA ARG A 289 -5.79 7.09 -7.77
C ARG A 289 -4.37 6.66 -8.13
N LEU A 290 -3.36 7.17 -7.42
CA LEU A 290 -1.99 6.71 -7.58
C LEU A 290 -1.83 5.26 -7.12
N PHE A 291 -2.38 4.92 -5.96
CA PHE A 291 -2.40 3.57 -5.43
C PHE A 291 -3.04 2.57 -6.40
N GLN A 292 -4.07 2.95 -7.15
CA GLN A 292 -4.67 2.07 -8.17
C GLN A 292 -3.67 1.59 -9.24
N LYS A 293 -2.53 2.25 -9.42
CA LYS A 293 -1.48 1.78 -10.34
C LYS A 293 -0.67 0.61 -9.78
N THR A 294 -0.66 0.41 -8.46
CA THR A 294 0.10 -0.67 -7.82
C THR A 294 -0.39 -2.06 -8.21
N LYS A 295 -1.63 -2.18 -8.73
CA LYS A 295 -2.15 -3.45 -9.29
C LYS A 295 -1.25 -4.05 -10.37
N TYR A 296 -0.51 -3.21 -11.12
CA TYR A 296 0.40 -3.70 -12.15
C TYR A 296 1.65 -4.38 -11.55
N LEU A 297 2.03 -4.06 -10.31
CA LEU A 297 3.11 -4.78 -9.61
C LEU A 297 2.75 -6.24 -9.41
N VAL A 298 1.48 -6.58 -9.19
CA VAL A 298 1.04 -7.98 -9.12
C VAL A 298 1.36 -8.68 -10.44
N SER A 299 0.99 -8.06 -11.57
CA SER A 299 1.20 -8.64 -12.90
C SER A 299 2.68 -8.79 -13.23
N GLU A 300 3.48 -7.77 -12.95
CA GLU A 300 4.94 -7.75 -13.17
C GLU A 300 5.63 -8.82 -12.32
N THR A 301 5.36 -8.83 -11.01
CA THR A 301 5.98 -9.78 -10.06
C THR A 301 5.75 -11.24 -10.46
N PHE A 302 4.52 -11.60 -10.87
CA PHE A 302 4.23 -12.96 -11.31
C PHE A 302 4.88 -13.28 -12.67
N GLN A 303 4.88 -12.34 -13.62
CA GLN A 303 5.55 -12.55 -14.90
C GLN A 303 7.04 -12.79 -14.71
N ASP A 304 7.71 -11.96 -13.93
CA ASP A 304 9.15 -12.08 -13.65
C ASP A 304 9.47 -13.41 -12.95
N TRP A 305 8.66 -13.80 -11.96
CA TRP A 305 8.86 -15.06 -11.25
C TRP A 305 8.73 -16.27 -12.18
N PHE A 306 7.67 -16.32 -13.00
CA PHE A 306 7.46 -17.45 -13.90
C PHE A 306 8.42 -17.43 -15.09
N LEU A 307 8.91 -16.27 -15.53
CA LEU A 307 9.92 -16.16 -16.58
C LEU A 307 11.21 -16.89 -16.16
N GLU A 308 11.71 -16.64 -14.95
CA GLU A 308 12.89 -17.34 -14.44
C GLU A 308 12.60 -18.84 -14.23
N LYS A 309 11.40 -19.20 -13.74
CA LYS A 309 11.02 -20.62 -13.59
C LYS A 309 11.04 -21.38 -14.91
N VAL A 310 10.53 -20.79 -15.99
CA VAL A 310 10.53 -21.42 -17.32
C VAL A 310 11.97 -21.59 -17.81
N LYS A 311 12.76 -20.51 -17.78
CA LYS A 311 14.16 -20.50 -18.22
C LYS A 311 15.00 -21.59 -17.56
N TYR A 312 14.95 -21.72 -16.24
CA TYR A 312 15.72 -22.75 -15.53
C TYR A 312 15.08 -24.14 -15.62
N GLY A 313 13.76 -24.22 -15.75
CA GLY A 313 13.04 -25.47 -16.00
C GLY A 313 13.47 -26.14 -17.31
N GLU A 314 13.61 -25.36 -18.39
CA GLU A 314 14.11 -25.84 -19.68
C GLU A 314 15.54 -26.40 -19.57
N LEU A 315 16.45 -25.67 -18.90
CA LEU A 315 17.83 -26.12 -18.70
C LEU A 315 17.93 -27.40 -17.86
N GLN A 316 17.05 -27.57 -16.87
CA GLN A 316 16.95 -28.79 -16.08
C GLN A 316 16.42 -29.95 -16.93
N GLN A 317 15.40 -29.71 -17.75
CA GLN A 317 14.83 -30.72 -18.65
C GLN A 317 15.86 -31.19 -19.69
N ASP A 318 16.60 -30.29 -20.30
CA ASP A 318 17.68 -30.63 -21.24
C ASP A 318 18.78 -31.48 -20.58
N SER A 319 19.08 -31.18 -19.31
CA SER A 319 20.05 -31.96 -18.53
C SER A 319 19.53 -33.36 -18.20
N LEU A 320 18.24 -33.48 -17.89
CA LEU A 320 17.57 -34.77 -17.66
C LEU A 320 17.52 -35.62 -18.94
N GLN A 321 17.20 -35.02 -20.08
CA GLN A 321 17.14 -35.73 -21.35
C GLN A 321 18.50 -36.30 -21.76
N ARG A 322 19.58 -35.54 -21.53
CA ARG A 322 20.95 -36.00 -21.80
C ARG A 322 21.31 -37.24 -21.00
N VAL A 323 21.11 -37.22 -19.68
CA VAL A 323 21.42 -38.39 -18.83
C VAL A 323 20.49 -39.56 -19.12
N PHE A 324 19.23 -39.32 -19.48
CA PHE A 324 18.32 -40.37 -19.89
C PHE A 324 18.80 -41.11 -21.14
N ASN A 325 19.32 -40.38 -22.13
CA ASN A 325 19.89 -40.98 -23.34
C ASN A 325 21.15 -41.80 -23.00
N ASP A 326 22.07 -41.25 -22.18
CA ASP A 326 23.27 -41.98 -21.74
C ASP A 326 22.92 -43.28 -20.99
N LEU A 327 21.83 -43.28 -20.22
CA LEU A 327 21.34 -44.45 -19.50
C LEU A 327 20.81 -45.56 -20.42
N GLN A 328 20.39 -45.24 -21.65
CA GLN A 328 19.94 -46.27 -22.61
C GLN A 328 21.09 -47.17 -23.07
N ASP A 329 22.33 -46.66 -23.03
CA ASP A 329 23.54 -47.40 -23.39
C ASP A 329 24.05 -48.27 -22.22
N MET A 330 23.33 -48.32 -21.10
CA MET A 330 23.74 -49.13 -19.95
C MET A 330 23.59 -50.63 -20.25
N PRO A 331 24.63 -51.45 -20.02
CA PRO A 331 24.56 -52.89 -20.21
C PRO A 331 23.43 -53.49 -19.38
N LEU A 332 22.56 -54.26 -20.04
CA LEU A 332 21.54 -55.10 -19.42
C LEU A 332 21.87 -56.56 -19.67
N LYS A 333 21.37 -57.45 -18.80
CA LYS A 333 21.59 -58.89 -18.92
C LYS A 333 20.94 -59.50 -20.16
#